data_AF-A0A0F6SEZ9-F1
#
_entry.id   AF-A0A0F6SEZ9-F1
#
_cell.length_a   1.000
_cell.length_b   1.000
_cell.length_c   1.000
_cell.angle_alpha   90.00
_cell.angle_beta   90.00
_cell.angle_gamma   90.00
#
_symmetry.space_group_name_H-M   'P 1'
#
loop_
_entity.id
_entity.type
_entity.pdbx_description
1 polymer ?
#
loop_
_entity_poly.entity_id
_entity_poly.type
_entity_poly.pdbx_seq_one_letter_code
_entity_poly.pdbx_strand_id
1 'polypeptide(L)'
;MPYLDTNGFKALTMMPSTSVDELEVIAPGWLSAKLAAKSRWIDSRLAKRYAVPFDESNPPEAIRDWLARIVTLSAYLRRGVDATDEQFVEIQKDAEKAEQEVLEAANAETGLFELPLRSATNEHGITRGGPRSYSEASPYVWRDQQARVGREEDRNRGGTSRG
;
A
#
# COMPACT_ATOMS: atom_id res chain seq x y z
N MET A 1 -1.00 -19.22 0.36
CA MET A 1 -0.88 -19.86 -0.98
C MET A 1 -0.38 -18.81 -1.97
N PRO A 2 -0.12 -19.11 -3.26
CA PRO A 2 0.12 -18.06 -4.25
C PRO A 2 -1.15 -17.25 -4.57
N TYR A 3 -1.01 -15.98 -4.94
CA TYR A 3 -2.12 -15.13 -5.41
C TYR A 3 -2.53 -15.38 -6.88
N LEU A 4 -1.76 -16.19 -7.59
CA LEU A 4 -2.05 -16.64 -8.94
C LEU A 4 -1.76 -18.13 -9.05
N ASP A 5 -2.63 -18.85 -9.73
CA ASP A 5 -2.36 -20.19 -10.24
C ASP A 5 -1.71 -20.12 -11.63
N THR A 6 -1.36 -21.27 -12.19
CA THR A 6 -0.73 -21.34 -13.52
C THR A 6 -1.62 -20.74 -14.62
N ASN A 7 -2.94 -20.91 -14.52
CA ASN A 7 -3.87 -20.37 -15.52
C ASN A 7 -4.00 -18.86 -15.41
N GLY A 8 -4.11 -18.32 -14.20
CA GLY A 8 -4.10 -16.88 -13.95
C GLY A 8 -2.78 -16.24 -14.37
N PHE A 9 -1.66 -16.92 -14.14
CA PHE A 9 -0.35 -16.47 -14.64
C PHE A 9 -0.33 -16.39 -16.17
N LYS A 10 -0.80 -17.42 -16.89
CA LYS A 10 -0.89 -17.41 -18.36
C LYS A 10 -1.75 -16.28 -18.92
N ALA A 11 -2.77 -15.85 -18.18
CA ALA A 11 -3.67 -14.78 -18.61
C ALA A 11 -3.05 -13.38 -18.46
N LEU A 12 -2.11 -13.20 -17.53
CA LEU A 12 -1.53 -11.89 -17.19
C LEU A 12 -0.08 -11.71 -17.66
N THR A 13 0.64 -12.81 -17.88
CA THR A 13 2.04 -12.75 -18.32
C THR A 13 2.16 -12.30 -19.77
N MET A 14 3.23 -11.57 -20.08
CA MET A 14 3.65 -11.29 -21.45
C MET A 14 4.30 -12.51 -22.14
N MET A 15 4.59 -13.57 -21.38
CA MET A 15 5.14 -14.80 -21.90
C MET A 15 4.10 -15.57 -22.71
N PRO A 16 4.42 -16.07 -23.92
CA PRO A 16 3.50 -16.93 -24.67
C PRO A 16 3.07 -18.13 -23.83
N SER A 17 1.77 -18.46 -23.83
CA SER A 17 1.25 -19.57 -23.02
C SER A 17 1.91 -20.91 -23.37
N THR A 18 2.31 -21.09 -24.64
CA THR A 18 3.08 -22.25 -25.11
C THR A 18 4.41 -22.38 -24.37
N SER A 19 5.12 -21.27 -24.18
CA SER A 19 6.38 -21.27 -23.44
C SER A 19 6.17 -21.54 -21.95
N VAL A 20 5.02 -21.15 -21.38
CA VAL A 20 4.66 -21.50 -20.00
C VAL A 20 4.41 -23.01 -19.88
N ASP A 21 3.74 -23.61 -20.87
CA ASP A 21 3.54 -25.06 -20.93
C ASP A 21 4.85 -25.82 -21.08
N GLU A 22 5.74 -25.37 -21.97
CA GLU A 22 7.10 -25.92 -22.11
C GLU A 22 7.89 -25.86 -20.80
N LEU A 23 7.81 -24.73 -20.08
CA LEU A 23 8.47 -24.55 -18.79
C LEU A 23 7.97 -25.56 -17.75
N GLU A 24 6.66 -25.80 -17.70
CA GLU A 24 6.07 -26.77 -16.79
C GLU A 24 6.43 -28.21 -17.16
N VAL A 25 6.62 -28.52 -18.45
CA VAL A 25 7.14 -29.82 -18.90
C VAL A 25 8.60 -30.02 -18.47
N ILE A 26 9.44 -28.98 -18.60
CA ILE A 26 10.87 -29.04 -18.25
C ILE A 26 11.09 -29.05 -16.73
N ALA A 27 10.30 -28.28 -15.99
CA ALA A 27 10.44 -28.12 -14.55
C ALA A 27 9.07 -28.14 -13.85
N PRO A 28 8.44 -29.33 -13.72
CA PRO A 28 7.13 -29.47 -13.10
C PRO A 28 7.09 -28.90 -11.68
N GLY A 29 6.06 -28.12 -11.37
CA GLY A 29 5.83 -27.49 -10.08
C GLY A 29 6.74 -26.29 -9.77
N TRP A 30 7.74 -25.99 -10.60
CA TRP A 30 8.64 -24.86 -10.37
C TRP A 30 7.89 -23.53 -10.41
N LEU A 31 6.99 -23.35 -11.38
CA LEU A 31 6.23 -22.11 -11.54
C LEU A 31 5.34 -21.86 -10.33
N SER A 32 4.59 -22.88 -9.90
CA SER A 32 3.75 -22.82 -8.69
C SER A 32 4.57 -22.47 -7.44
N ALA A 33 5.73 -23.10 -7.26
CA ALA A 33 6.63 -22.79 -6.15
C ALA A 33 7.15 -21.34 -6.22
N LYS A 34 7.46 -20.84 -7.43
CA LYS A 34 7.95 -19.47 -7.64
C LYS A 34 6.86 -18.44 -7.38
N LEU A 35 5.63 -18.68 -7.84
CA LEU A 35 4.46 -17.85 -7.57
C LEU A 35 4.20 -17.78 -6.06
N ALA A 36 4.29 -18.91 -5.35
CA ALA A 36 4.11 -18.96 -3.90
C ALA A 36 5.20 -18.18 -3.16
N ALA A 37 6.46 -18.33 -3.58
CA ALA A 37 7.58 -17.61 -3.00
C ALA A 37 7.47 -16.09 -3.21
N LYS A 38 7.12 -15.64 -4.42
CA LYS A 38 6.96 -14.21 -4.71
C LYS A 38 5.72 -13.60 -4.07
N SER A 39 4.62 -14.36 -3.94
CA SER A 39 3.46 -13.92 -3.15
C SER A 39 3.84 -13.62 -1.70
N ARG A 40 4.57 -14.54 -1.05
CA ARG A 40 5.09 -14.33 0.31
C ARG A 40 6.07 -13.17 0.43
N TRP A 41 6.85 -12.91 -0.62
CA TRP A 41 7.73 -11.74 -0.67
C TRP A 41 6.92 -10.44 -0.72
N ILE A 42 5.90 -10.34 -1.57
CA ILE A 42 4.97 -9.20 -1.62
C ILE A 42 4.33 -8.99 -0.24
N ASP A 43 3.87 -10.09 0.37
CA ASP A 43 3.28 -10.07 1.70
C ASP A 43 4.22 -9.46 2.74
N SER A 44 5.46 -9.92 2.77
CA SER A 44 6.47 -9.41 3.70
C SER A 44 6.74 -7.91 3.55
N ARG A 45 6.62 -7.37 2.33
CA ARG A 45 6.80 -5.94 2.06
C ARG A 45 5.60 -5.12 2.52
N LEU A 46 4.39 -5.64 2.30
CA LEU A 46 3.13 -4.96 2.55
C LEU A 46 2.59 -5.16 3.98
N ALA A 47 3.11 -6.15 4.72
CA ALA A 47 2.66 -6.54 6.06
C ALA A 47 2.73 -5.44 7.12
N LYS A 48 3.49 -4.36 6.91
CA LYS A 48 3.53 -3.23 7.85
C LYS A 48 2.26 -2.38 7.82
N ARG A 49 1.54 -2.33 6.70
CA ARG A 49 0.44 -1.38 6.47
C ARG A 49 -0.89 -2.04 6.11
N TYR A 50 -0.83 -3.13 5.35
CA TYR A 50 -2.01 -3.77 4.80
C TYR A 50 -2.40 -5.03 5.57
N ALA A 51 -3.66 -5.44 5.41
CA ALA A 51 -4.18 -6.71 5.91
C ALA A 51 -3.65 -7.83 5.02
N VAL A 52 -2.47 -8.34 5.38
CA VAL A 52 -1.77 -9.39 4.66
C VAL A 52 -1.71 -10.65 5.56
N PRO A 53 -1.91 -11.87 5.01
CA PRO A 53 -2.14 -12.19 3.59
C PRO A 53 -3.50 -11.68 3.08
N PHE A 54 -3.56 -11.32 1.80
CA PHE A 54 -4.80 -10.93 1.14
C PHE A 54 -5.70 -12.16 0.92
N ASP A 55 -6.99 -11.92 0.67
CA ASP A 55 -7.94 -13.00 0.35
C ASP A 55 -7.47 -13.73 -0.91
N GLU A 56 -7.20 -15.03 -0.75
CA GLU A 56 -6.70 -15.89 -1.83
C GLU A 56 -7.74 -16.09 -2.94
N SER A 57 -9.04 -15.98 -2.61
CA SER A 57 -10.12 -16.13 -3.59
C SER A 57 -10.32 -14.90 -4.47
N ASN A 58 -9.92 -13.73 -3.97
CA ASN A 58 -10.04 -12.47 -4.70
C ASN A 58 -8.93 -11.48 -4.30
N PRO A 59 -7.68 -11.75 -4.67
CA PRO A 59 -6.59 -10.83 -4.38
C PRO A 59 -6.73 -9.55 -5.24
N PRO A 60 -6.36 -8.38 -4.69
CA PRO A 60 -6.40 -7.13 -5.44
C PRO A 60 -5.69 -7.23 -6.80
N GLU A 61 -6.25 -6.59 -7.82
CA GLU A 61 -5.73 -6.68 -9.20
C GLU A 61 -4.27 -6.24 -9.32
N ALA A 62 -3.88 -5.17 -8.62
CA ALA A 62 -2.49 -4.71 -8.59
C ALA A 62 -1.52 -5.80 -8.10
N ILE A 63 -1.91 -6.58 -7.08
CA ILE A 63 -1.07 -7.66 -6.53
C ILE A 63 -0.91 -8.78 -7.56
N ARG A 64 -1.98 -9.11 -8.28
CA ARG A 64 -1.95 -10.12 -9.36
C ARG A 64 -1.04 -9.66 -10.49
N ASP A 65 -1.17 -8.41 -10.92
CA ASP A 65 -0.33 -7.82 -11.97
C ASP A 65 1.15 -7.82 -11.59
N TRP A 66 1.50 -7.29 -10.41
CA TRP A 66 2.88 -7.28 -9.93
C TRP A 66 3.47 -8.69 -9.83
N LEU A 67 2.68 -9.65 -9.31
CA LEU A 67 3.12 -11.04 -9.21
C LEU A 67 3.42 -11.62 -10.59
N ALA A 68 2.56 -11.38 -11.58
CA ALA A 68 2.76 -11.84 -12.95
C ALA A 68 4.02 -11.22 -13.57
N ARG A 69 4.19 -9.90 -13.48
CA ARG A 69 5.33 -9.16 -14.04
C ARG A 69 6.67 -9.65 -13.46
N ILE A 70 6.75 -9.79 -12.15
CA ILE A 70 7.96 -10.27 -11.45
C ILE A 70 8.29 -11.73 -11.80
N VAL A 71 7.28 -12.60 -11.86
CA VAL A 71 7.50 -14.03 -12.15
C VAL A 71 7.79 -14.27 -13.63
N THR A 72 7.28 -13.42 -14.53
CA THR A 72 7.58 -13.47 -15.97
C THR A 72 9.08 -13.40 -16.24
N LEU A 73 9.79 -12.45 -15.64
CA LEU A 73 11.25 -12.38 -15.75
C LEU A 73 11.94 -13.66 -15.28
N SER A 74 11.52 -14.19 -14.12
CA SER A 74 12.07 -15.42 -13.58
C SER A 74 11.82 -16.63 -14.49
N ALA A 75 10.64 -16.70 -15.12
CA ALA A 75 10.25 -17.77 -16.02
C ALA A 75 11.09 -17.76 -17.30
N TYR A 76 11.32 -16.58 -17.88
CA TYR A 76 12.21 -16.41 -19.02
C TYR A 76 13.65 -16.82 -18.69
N LEU A 77 14.19 -16.37 -17.55
CA LEU A 77 15.51 -16.77 -17.08
C LEU A 77 15.64 -18.28 -16.88
N ARG A 78 14.58 -18.94 -16.40
CA ARG A 78 14.56 -20.39 -16.19
C ARG A 78 14.49 -21.17 -17.50
N ARG A 79 13.71 -20.70 -18.48
CA ARG A 79 13.59 -21.29 -19.81
C ARG A 79 14.90 -21.17 -20.60
N GLY A 80 15.65 -20.10 -20.35
CA GLY A 80 16.77 -19.69 -21.19
C GLY A 80 16.33 -18.56 -22.11
N VAL A 81 17.16 -17.53 -22.20
CA VAL A 81 16.93 -16.31 -22.98
C VAL A 81 18.15 -16.02 -23.81
N ASP A 82 17.92 -15.48 -25.00
CA ASP A 82 18.97 -14.86 -25.78
C ASP A 82 19.32 -13.51 -25.15
N ALA A 83 20.61 -13.29 -24.87
CA ALA A 83 21.08 -12.06 -24.24
C ALA A 83 20.98 -10.83 -25.16
N THR A 84 20.73 -11.04 -26.46
CA THR A 84 20.63 -9.96 -27.46
C THR A 84 19.20 -9.52 -27.75
N ASP A 85 18.21 -10.17 -27.13
CA ASP A 85 16.79 -9.87 -27.35
C ASP A 85 16.36 -8.57 -26.65
N GLU A 86 15.95 -7.57 -27.43
CA GLU A 86 15.45 -6.29 -26.92
C GLU A 86 14.18 -6.46 -26.07
N GLN A 87 13.32 -7.44 -26.40
CA GLN A 87 12.10 -7.71 -25.63
C GLN A 87 12.43 -8.16 -24.21
N PHE A 88 13.52 -8.91 -24.04
CA PHE A 88 13.94 -9.36 -22.72
C PHE A 88 14.39 -8.20 -21.83
N VAL A 89 15.01 -7.17 -22.41
CA VAL A 89 15.36 -5.93 -21.69
C VAL A 89 14.11 -5.19 -21.22
N GLU A 90 13.05 -5.17 -22.03
CA GLU A 90 11.77 -4.58 -21.65
C GLU A 90 11.10 -5.37 -20.50
N ILE A 91 11.13 -6.69 -20.57
CA ILE A 91 10.61 -7.57 -19.50
C ILE A 91 11.37 -7.36 -18.19
N GLN A 92 12.68 -7.18 -18.24
CA GLN A 92 13.48 -6.84 -17.05
C GLN A 92 13.04 -5.52 -16.43
N LYS A 93 12.95 -4.46 -17.25
CA LYS A 93 12.51 -3.14 -16.79
C LYS A 93 11.10 -3.18 -16.22
N ASP A 94 10.23 -4.00 -16.81
CA ASP A 94 8.86 -4.15 -16.35
C ASP A 94 8.79 -4.84 -14.97
N ALA A 95 9.57 -5.90 -14.77
CA ALA A 95 9.70 -6.55 -13.47
C ALA A 95 10.31 -5.61 -12.41
N GLU A 96 11.32 -4.81 -12.76
CA GLU A 96 11.90 -3.81 -11.86
C GLU A 96 10.90 -2.74 -11.46
N LYS A 97 10.09 -2.24 -12.40
CA LYS A 97 9.00 -1.30 -12.12
C LYS A 97 7.96 -1.91 -11.18
N ALA A 98 7.57 -3.17 -11.38
CA ALA A 98 6.67 -3.85 -10.46
C ALA A 98 7.26 -3.97 -9.05
N GLU A 99 8.55 -4.27 -8.91
CA GLU A 99 9.22 -4.29 -7.60
C GLU A 99 9.27 -2.89 -6.97
N GLN A 100 9.46 -1.83 -7.76
CA GLN A 100 9.40 -0.44 -7.28
C GLN A 100 7.99 -0.06 -6.83
N GLU A 101 6.95 -0.36 -7.61
CA GLU A 101 5.54 -0.11 -7.25
C GLU A 101 5.16 -0.80 -5.92
N VAL A 102 5.64 -2.04 -5.71
CA VAL A 102 5.46 -2.75 -4.43
C VAL A 102 6.14 -2.01 -3.26
N LEU A 103 7.36 -1.50 -3.47
CA LEU A 103 8.08 -0.72 -2.47
C LEU A 103 7.43 0.64 -2.20
N GLU A 104 6.93 1.31 -3.23
CA GLU A 104 6.15 2.54 -3.11
C GLU A 104 4.87 2.29 -2.33
N ALA A 105 4.12 1.23 -2.65
CA ALA A 105 2.92 0.85 -1.89
C ALA A 105 3.24 0.55 -0.41
N ALA A 106 4.39 -0.07 -0.14
CA ALA A 106 4.86 -0.32 1.22
C ALA A 106 5.24 0.97 1.98
N ASN A 107 5.79 1.98 1.30
CA ASN A 107 6.33 3.20 1.92
C ASN A 107 5.39 4.42 1.92
N ALA A 108 4.42 4.51 0.99
CA ALA A 108 3.70 5.76 0.72
C ALA A 108 2.68 6.14 1.81
N GLU A 109 3.05 6.97 2.79
CA GLU A 109 2.15 7.47 3.86
C GLU A 109 0.81 8.01 3.34
N THR A 110 0.80 8.64 2.17
CA THR A 110 -0.38 9.03 1.38
C THR A 110 -0.57 8.02 0.24
N GLY A 111 -1.48 7.06 0.41
CA GLY A 111 -1.58 5.87 -0.45
C GLY A 111 -1.94 6.19 -1.91
N LEU A 112 -1.03 5.86 -2.84
CA LEU A 112 -1.30 5.80 -4.28
C LEU A 112 -2.11 4.54 -4.67
N PHE A 113 -2.04 3.48 -3.86
CA PHE A 113 -2.75 2.23 -4.07
C PHE A 113 -3.77 1.99 -2.95
N GLU A 114 -5.03 1.80 -3.34
CA GLU A 114 -6.11 1.47 -2.41
C GLU A 114 -6.18 -0.05 -2.20
N LEU A 115 -5.41 -0.54 -1.22
CA LEU A 115 -5.39 -1.93 -0.81
C LEU A 115 -6.04 -2.08 0.57
N PRO A 116 -6.66 -3.24 0.89
CA PRO A 116 -7.36 -3.43 2.16
C PRO A 116 -6.40 -3.21 3.34
N LEU A 117 -6.70 -2.16 4.12
CA LEU A 117 -5.91 -1.76 5.27
C LEU A 117 -6.10 -2.75 6.41
N ARG A 118 -5.05 -2.95 7.21
CA ARG A 118 -5.17 -3.70 8.46
C ARG A 118 -6.18 -3.00 9.36
N SER A 119 -7.22 -3.71 9.79
CA SER A 119 -8.11 -3.21 10.84
C SER A 119 -7.26 -2.94 12.09
N ALA A 120 -7.27 -1.71 12.58
CA ALA A 120 -6.52 -1.33 13.77
C ALA A 120 -7.12 -2.02 15.01
N THR A 121 -6.64 -3.20 15.37
CA THR A 121 -6.74 -3.69 16.75
C THR A 121 -5.65 -3.02 17.56
N ASN A 122 -6.01 -1.89 18.17
CA ASN A 122 -5.39 -1.23 19.32
C ASN A 122 -3.85 -1.28 19.41
N GLU A 123 -3.17 -0.36 18.73
CA GLU A 123 -2.01 0.39 19.26
C GLU A 123 -1.63 1.49 18.26
N HIS A 124 -1.70 2.74 18.71
CA HIS A 124 -1.43 3.93 17.90
C HIS A 124 0.09 4.12 17.73
N GLY A 125 0.60 3.93 16.51
CA GLY A 125 2.00 4.19 16.18
C GLY A 125 2.25 5.43 15.32
N ILE A 126 1.21 6.15 14.90
CA ILE A 126 1.33 7.44 14.20
C ILE A 126 0.21 8.35 14.71
N THR A 127 0.57 9.31 15.54
CA THR A 127 -0.25 10.49 15.77
C THR A 127 -0.31 11.24 14.45
N ARG A 128 -1.41 11.09 13.70
CA ARG A 128 -1.69 11.97 12.56
C ARG A 128 -1.76 13.38 13.13
N GLY A 129 -0.72 14.18 12.92
CA GLY A 129 -0.76 15.61 13.22
C GLY A 129 -1.91 16.19 12.43
N GLY A 130 -3.02 16.49 13.12
CA GLY A 130 -4.15 17.17 12.51
C GLY A 130 -3.69 18.47 11.85
N PRO A 131 -4.45 18.99 10.86
CA PRO A 131 -4.11 20.27 10.24
C PRO A 131 -3.94 21.31 11.34
N ARG A 132 -2.79 22.00 11.41
CA ARG A 132 -2.67 23.23 12.19
C ARG A 132 -3.45 24.33 11.47
N SER A 133 -4.77 24.21 11.48
CA SER A 133 -5.67 25.31 11.15
C SER A 133 -5.66 26.27 12.33
N TYR A 134 -4.76 27.25 12.27
CA TYR A 134 -4.86 28.44 13.10
C TYR A 134 -5.84 29.39 12.40
N SER A 135 -7.13 29.28 12.72
CA SER A 135 -8.10 30.31 12.34
C SER A 135 -8.03 31.41 13.39
N GLU A 136 -7.53 32.58 13.01
CA GLU A 136 -7.55 33.79 13.82
C GLU A 136 -8.96 34.00 14.37
N ALA A 137 -9.13 33.82 15.67
CA ALA A 137 -10.29 34.36 16.36
C ALA A 137 -10.17 35.88 16.23
N SER A 138 -11.13 36.48 15.51
CA SER A 138 -11.18 37.92 15.23
C SER A 138 -10.79 38.76 16.47
N PRO A 139 -9.88 39.76 16.35
CA PRO A 139 -9.31 40.50 17.49
C PRO A 139 -10.30 41.27 18.38
N TYR A 140 -11.59 41.29 18.02
CA TYR A 140 -12.62 42.04 18.74
C TYR A 140 -13.46 41.19 19.70
N VAL A 141 -13.32 39.86 19.70
CA VAL A 141 -14.12 38.98 20.57
C VAL A 141 -13.80 39.19 22.06
N TRP A 142 -12.56 39.56 22.39
CA TRP A 142 -12.16 39.87 23.77
C TRP A 142 -12.97 41.05 24.34
N ARG A 143 -13.15 42.13 23.57
CA ARG A 143 -13.76 43.37 24.10
C ARG A 143 -15.25 43.21 24.43
N ASP A 144 -15.95 42.32 23.72
CA ASP A 144 -17.37 42.05 23.95
C ASP A 144 -17.61 41.13 25.17
N GLN A 145 -16.69 40.22 25.46
CA GLN A 145 -16.80 39.35 26.65
C GLN A 145 -16.57 40.12 27.96
N GLN A 146 -15.67 41.11 28.00
CA GLN A 146 -15.49 41.95 29.20
C GLN A 146 -16.71 42.85 29.47
N ALA A 147 -17.38 43.36 28.42
CA ALA A 147 -18.60 44.17 28.58
C ALA A 147 -19.82 43.37 29.05
N ARG A 148 -19.83 42.06 28.81
CA ARG A 148 -20.86 41.14 29.32
C ARG A 148 -20.61 40.75 30.78
N VAL A 149 -19.36 40.45 31.14
CA VAL A 149 -18.98 40.03 32.51
C VAL A 149 -19.08 41.21 33.50
N GLY A 150 -18.61 42.40 33.14
CA GLY A 150 -18.67 43.56 34.04
C GLY A 150 -20.07 44.05 34.40
N ARG A 151 -21.10 43.76 33.58
CA ARG A 151 -22.50 44.13 33.89
C ARG A 151 -23.23 43.12 34.79
N GLU A 152 -22.77 41.88 34.86
CA GLU A 152 -23.30 40.88 35.79
C GLU A 152 -22.72 41.04 37.20
N GLU A 153 -21.44 41.44 37.30
CA GLU A 153 -20.79 41.71 38.60
C GLU A 153 -21.44 42.88 39.36
N ASP A 154 -21.91 43.90 38.64
CA ASP A 154 -22.51 45.10 39.25
C ASP A 154 -23.97 44.89 39.75
N ARG A 155 -24.61 43.78 39.41
CA ARG A 155 -25.99 43.49 39.85
C ARG A 155 -26.07 42.97 41.28
N ASN A 156 -24.97 42.46 41.84
CA ASN A 156 -24.95 41.80 43.14
C ASN A 156 -24.23 42.56 44.27
N ARG A 157 -23.76 43.80 44.07
CA ARG A 157 -23.18 44.69 45.12
C ARG A 157 -22.22 43.99 46.12
N GLY A 158 -21.52 42.95 45.68
CA GLY A 158 -20.63 42.16 46.53
C GLY A 158 -19.18 42.51 46.27
N GLY A 159 -18.76 43.71 46.65
CA GLY A 159 -17.33 44.05 46.64
C GLY A 159 -16.61 43.20 47.69
N THR A 160 -15.76 42.26 47.27
CA THR A 160 -14.84 41.57 48.20
C THR A 160 -13.62 42.45 48.44
N SER A 161 -13.58 43.07 49.61
CA SER A 161 -12.41 43.76 50.15
C SER A 161 -11.35 42.77 50.65
N ARG A 162 -10.12 42.98 50.19
CA ARG A 162 -8.80 42.85 50.83
C ARG A 162 -8.45 41.62 51.68
N GLY A 163 -7.28 41.08 51.37
CA GLY A 163 -6.30 40.51 52.30
C GLY A 163 -4.92 40.70 51.70
#